data_AF-A0A371WYB7-F1
#
_entry.id   AF-A0A371WYB7-F1
#
_cell.length_a   1.000
_cell.length_b   1.000
_cell.length_c   1.000
_cell.angle_alpha   90.00
_cell.angle_beta   90.00
_cell.angle_gamma   90.00
#
_symmetry.space_group_name_H-M   'P 1'
#
loop_
_entity.id
_entity.type
_entity.pdbx_description
1 polymer ?
#
loop_
_entity_poly.entity_id
_entity_poly.type
_entity_poly.pdbx_seq_one_letter_code
_entity_poly.pdbx_strand_id
1 'polypeptide(L)'
;ASTNFFVLNDFLDEIGFVHWAKGLGDAFLFPELMRLADPSKSASSYMGRLFERAGVEKSRKEVFHSLRGGQIEDMRDAGVNPRDSRFQSGHAIGVDEHEGYGYKTITETRARELARLPLNPSIDYSVFRDLDFAKMAKRKRTMGRQRQP
;
A
#
# COMPACT_ATOMS: atom_id res chain seq x y z
N ALA A 1 17.12 -0.10 -4.70
CA ALA A 1 15.83 0.18 -4.02
C ALA A 1 15.90 1.58 -3.45
N SER A 2 14.86 2.40 -3.59
CA SER A 2 14.79 3.70 -2.90
C SER A 2 14.54 3.43 -1.42
N THR A 3 15.41 3.92 -0.54
CA THR A 3 15.30 3.84 0.93
C THR A 3 14.52 5.04 1.47
N ASN A 4 13.40 5.36 0.84
CA ASN A 4 12.54 6.46 1.29
C ASN A 4 11.55 5.94 2.34
N PHE A 5 11.34 6.76 3.38
CA PHE A 5 10.30 6.50 4.36
C PHE A 5 8.93 6.81 3.77
N PHE A 6 7.96 5.97 4.11
CA PHE A 6 6.55 6.18 3.81
C PHE A 6 5.79 6.44 5.10
N VAL A 7 4.87 7.38 5.05
CA VAL A 7 3.94 7.64 6.13
C VAL A 7 2.75 6.71 5.97
N LEU A 8 2.40 6.01 7.04
CA LEU A 8 1.22 5.15 7.12
C LEU A 8 0.08 5.92 7.78
N ASN A 9 -1.15 5.72 7.33
CA ASN A 9 -2.33 6.28 7.97
C ASN A 9 -2.53 5.67 9.36
N ASP A 10 -3.00 6.47 10.32
CA ASP A 10 -3.25 6.07 11.71
C ASP A 10 -4.20 4.87 11.80
N PHE A 11 -5.08 4.68 10.82
CA PHE A 11 -5.95 3.51 10.72
C PHE A 11 -5.19 2.17 10.72
N LEU A 12 -3.99 2.11 10.13
CA LEU A 12 -3.18 0.89 10.14
C LEU A 12 -2.59 0.59 11.52
N ASP A 13 -2.35 1.62 12.34
CA ASP A 13 -1.97 1.44 13.74
C ASP A 13 -3.21 1.02 14.56
N GLU A 14 -4.34 1.67 14.33
CA GLU A 14 -5.62 1.40 14.99
C GLU A 14 -6.08 -0.06 14.86
N ILE A 15 -5.98 -0.65 13.66
CA ILE A 15 -6.33 -2.06 13.45
C ILE A 15 -5.26 -3.03 13.95
N GLY A 16 -4.12 -2.55 14.46
CA GLY A 16 -3.03 -3.37 15.00
C GLY A 16 -2.01 -3.86 13.97
N PHE A 17 -2.10 -3.44 12.70
CA PHE A 17 -1.18 -3.86 11.65
C PHE A 17 0.26 -3.41 11.93
N VAL A 18 0.45 -2.14 12.32
CA VAL A 18 1.78 -1.58 12.61
C VAL A 18 2.42 -2.28 13.80
N HIS A 19 1.66 -2.54 14.87
CA HIS A 19 2.14 -3.26 16.05
C HIS A 19 2.58 -4.69 15.69
N TRP A 20 1.75 -5.42 14.95
CA TRP A 20 2.10 -6.75 14.45
C TRP A 20 3.35 -6.73 13.57
N ALA A 21 3.42 -5.81 12.61
CA ALA A 21 4.54 -5.68 11.68
C ALA A 21 5.86 -5.40 12.40
N LYS A 22 5.86 -4.51 13.39
CA LYS A 22 7.05 -4.24 14.24
C LYS A 22 7.49 -5.50 15.01
N GLY A 23 6.55 -6.32 15.46
CA GLY A 23 6.84 -7.57 16.17
C GLY A 23 7.55 -8.63 15.32
N LEU A 24 7.61 -8.48 13.99
CA LEU A 24 8.35 -9.38 13.10
C LEU A 24 9.86 -9.10 13.08
N GLY A 25 10.31 -7.95 13.59
CA GLY A 25 11.73 -7.54 13.54
C GLY A 25 12.23 -7.40 12.10
N ASP A 26 13.34 -8.08 11.80
CA ASP A 26 13.97 -8.05 10.46
C ASP A 26 13.34 -9.01 9.44
N ALA A 27 12.26 -9.73 9.82
CA ALA A 27 11.58 -10.64 8.91
C ALA A 27 10.71 -9.89 7.89
N PHE A 28 10.50 -10.52 6.71
CA PHE A 28 9.58 -9.97 5.71
C PHE A 28 8.13 -9.94 6.20
N LEU A 29 7.42 -8.84 5.90
CA LEU A 29 5.98 -8.69 6.20
C LEU A 29 5.11 -9.75 5.50
N PHE A 30 5.47 -10.14 4.28
CA PHE A 30 4.72 -11.09 3.45
C PHE A 30 5.57 -12.30 3.07
N PRO A 31 5.92 -13.19 4.02
CA PRO A 31 6.92 -14.24 3.79
C PRO A 31 6.52 -15.23 2.68
N GLU A 32 5.24 -15.61 2.60
CA GLU A 32 4.76 -16.51 1.54
C GLU A 32 4.83 -15.89 0.14
N LEU A 33 4.69 -14.57 0.02
CA LEU A 33 4.85 -13.88 -1.25
C LEU A 33 6.33 -13.87 -1.68
N MET A 34 7.22 -13.61 -0.71
CA MET A 34 8.67 -13.57 -0.93
C MET A 34 9.29 -14.92 -1.30
N ARG A 35 8.59 -16.04 -1.03
CA ARG A 35 9.02 -17.39 -1.40
C ARG A 35 8.75 -17.73 -2.88
N LEU A 36 7.98 -16.92 -3.59
CA LEU A 36 7.63 -17.17 -4.99
C LEU A 36 8.78 -16.79 -5.93
N ALA A 37 8.85 -17.44 -7.09
CA ALA A 37 9.89 -17.18 -8.10
C ALA A 37 9.88 -15.73 -8.61
N ASP A 38 8.68 -15.14 -8.73
CA ASP A 38 8.49 -13.73 -9.08
C ASP A 38 7.43 -13.12 -8.16
N PRO A 39 7.82 -12.59 -6.99
CA PRO A 39 6.89 -12.04 -6.00
C PRO A 39 6.06 -10.88 -6.56
N SER A 40 6.66 -10.02 -7.39
CA SER A 40 6.00 -8.83 -7.96
C SER A 40 4.90 -9.22 -8.95
N LYS A 41 5.24 -10.07 -9.92
CA LYS A 41 4.27 -10.58 -10.89
C LYS A 41 3.16 -11.38 -10.20
N SER A 42 3.51 -12.13 -9.16
CA SER A 42 2.55 -12.90 -8.38
C SER A 42 1.58 -12.00 -7.61
N ALA A 43 2.08 -10.95 -6.94
CA ALA A 43 1.25 -9.97 -6.25
C ALA A 43 0.25 -9.29 -7.20
N SER A 44 0.72 -8.86 -8.38
CA SER A 44 -0.13 -8.27 -9.41
C SER A 44 -1.21 -9.25 -9.88
N SER A 45 -0.85 -10.51 -10.15
CA SER A 45 -1.82 -11.55 -10.51
C SER A 45 -2.84 -11.82 -9.40
N TYR A 46 -2.43 -11.82 -8.14
CA TYR A 46 -3.33 -12.04 -7.02
C TYR A 46 -4.33 -10.89 -6.86
N MET A 47 -3.87 -9.65 -7.01
CA MET A 47 -4.76 -8.50 -7.00
C MET A 47 -5.75 -8.52 -8.16
N GLY A 48 -5.29 -8.88 -9.38
CA GLY A 48 -6.18 -9.02 -10.53
C GLY A 48 -7.32 -10.03 -10.31
N ARG A 49 -7.04 -11.14 -9.61
CA ARG A 49 -8.08 -12.12 -9.22
C ARG A 49 -9.04 -11.56 -8.17
N LEU A 50 -8.57 -10.71 -7.27
CA LEU A 50 -9.44 -10.02 -6.29
C LEU A 50 -10.37 -9.04 -7.01
N PHE A 51 -9.85 -8.25 -7.96
CA PHE A 51 -10.64 -7.35 -8.80
C PHE A 51 -11.73 -8.09 -9.58
N GLU A 52 -11.38 -9.21 -10.22
CA GLU A 52 -12.36 -10.05 -10.92
C GLU A 52 -13.45 -10.57 -9.97
N ARG A 53 -13.08 -11.03 -8.77
CA ARG A 53 -14.05 -11.49 -7.76
C ARG A 53 -14.90 -10.37 -7.19
N ALA A 54 -14.40 -9.14 -7.17
CA ALA A 54 -15.12 -7.95 -6.75
C ALA A 54 -16.00 -7.37 -7.87
N GLY A 55 -16.00 -7.95 -9.07
CA GLY A 55 -16.81 -7.49 -10.20
C GLY A 55 -16.23 -6.29 -10.95
N VAL A 56 -14.95 -5.97 -10.78
CA VAL A 56 -14.29 -4.92 -11.56
C VAL A 56 -14.17 -5.37 -13.01
N GLU A 57 -14.79 -4.63 -13.93
CA GLU A 57 -14.78 -4.97 -15.34
C GLU A 57 -13.36 -4.93 -15.94
N LYS A 58 -13.02 -5.97 -16.72
CA LYS A 58 -11.72 -6.07 -17.41
C LYS A 58 -11.46 -4.92 -18.39
N SER A 59 -12.52 -4.30 -18.91
CA SER A 59 -12.48 -3.12 -19.78
C SER A 59 -11.83 -1.91 -19.13
N ARG A 60 -11.93 -1.76 -17.80
CA ARG A 60 -11.39 -0.62 -17.05
C ARG A 60 -9.87 -0.65 -16.89
N LYS A 61 -9.21 -1.74 -17.32
CA LYS A 61 -7.74 -1.94 -17.24
C LYS A 61 -7.16 -1.71 -15.85
N GLU A 62 -7.97 -1.83 -14.80
CA GLU A 62 -7.52 -1.67 -13.43
C GLU A 62 -6.55 -2.79 -13.07
N VAL A 63 -5.33 -2.39 -12.70
CA VAL A 63 -4.26 -3.29 -12.29
C VAL A 63 -3.80 -2.92 -10.89
N PHE A 64 -2.98 -3.77 -10.27
CA PHE A 64 -2.47 -3.48 -8.93
C PHE A 64 -1.82 -2.08 -8.82
N HIS A 65 -1.16 -1.63 -9.89
CA HIS A 65 -0.56 -0.30 -9.96
C HIS A 65 -1.59 0.85 -9.95
N SER A 66 -2.82 0.63 -10.42
CA SER A 66 -3.87 1.65 -10.40
C SER A 66 -4.19 2.17 -9.00
N LEU A 67 -4.06 1.33 -7.98
CA LEU A 67 -4.26 1.74 -6.59
C LEU A 67 -3.31 2.88 -6.18
N ARG A 68 -2.09 2.90 -6.72
CA ARG A 68 -1.15 4.00 -6.49
C ARG A 68 -1.59 5.28 -7.19
N GLY A 69 -2.19 5.17 -8.39
CA GLY A 69 -2.80 6.30 -9.08
C GLY A 69 -3.96 6.89 -8.29
N GLY A 70 -4.86 6.03 -7.78
CA GLY A 70 -5.97 6.44 -6.90
C GLY A 70 -5.48 7.19 -5.67
N GLN A 71 -4.48 6.65 -4.96
CA GLN A 71 -3.90 7.32 -3.79
C GLN A 71 -3.29 8.70 -4.11
N ILE A 72 -2.73 8.89 -5.32
CA ILE A 72 -2.21 10.20 -5.75
C ILE A 72 -3.34 11.21 -5.91
N GLU A 73 -4.45 10.80 -6.52
CA GLU A 73 -5.63 11.66 -6.69
C GLU A 73 -6.30 11.94 -5.33
N ASP A 74 -6.43 10.96 -4.44
CA ASP A 74 -6.95 11.16 -3.08
C ASP A 74 -6.12 12.19 -2.30
N MET A 75 -4.79 12.13 -2.40
CA MET A 75 -3.90 13.13 -1.79
C MET A 75 -4.06 14.52 -2.44
N ARG A 76 -4.28 14.58 -3.75
CA ARG A 76 -4.52 15.85 -4.46
C ARG A 76 -5.82 16.49 -3.99
N ASP A 77 -6.90 15.71 -3.91
CA ASP A 77 -8.21 16.17 -3.47
C ASP A 77 -8.20 16.61 -2.01
N ALA A 78 -7.37 15.96 -1.18
CA ALA A 78 -7.14 16.37 0.21
C ALA A 78 -6.22 17.59 0.37
N GLY A 79 -5.74 18.20 -0.72
CA GLY A 79 -4.88 19.38 -0.68
C GLY A 79 -3.46 19.12 -0.16
N VAL A 80 -2.98 17.88 -0.24
CA VAL A 80 -1.60 17.53 0.14
C VAL A 80 -0.61 18.22 -0.80
N ASN A 81 0.49 18.70 -0.24
CA ASN A 81 1.54 19.33 -1.04
C ASN A 81 2.04 18.35 -2.15
N PRO A 82 2.12 18.79 -3.42
CA PRO A 82 2.58 17.94 -4.52
C PRO A 82 3.93 17.24 -4.29
N ARG A 83 4.85 17.89 -3.56
CA ARG A 83 6.15 17.35 -3.17
C ARG A 83 6.00 16.15 -2.24
N ASP A 84 5.15 16.26 -1.21
CA ASP A 84 4.93 15.19 -0.25
C ASP A 84 4.16 14.01 -0.89
N SER A 85 3.23 14.30 -1.80
CA SER A 85 2.56 13.27 -2.61
C SER A 85 3.54 12.50 -3.50
N ARG A 86 4.54 13.17 -4.10
CA ARG A 86 5.62 12.52 -4.86
C ARG A 86 6.48 11.62 -3.98
N PHE A 87 6.83 12.05 -2.76
CA PHE A 87 7.57 11.21 -1.81
C PHE A 87 6.79 9.96 -1.41
N GLN A 88 5.53 10.11 -1.01
CA GLN A 88 4.64 8.98 -0.67
C GLN A 88 4.42 8.04 -1.85
N SER A 89 4.48 8.58 -3.06
CA SER A 89 4.36 7.81 -4.28
C SER A 89 5.71 7.38 -4.82
N GLY A 90 6.81 7.44 -4.06
CA GLY A 90 8.14 6.96 -4.48
C GLY A 90 8.64 7.52 -5.82
N HIS A 91 8.21 8.72 -6.22
CA HIS A 91 8.67 9.41 -7.42
C HIS A 91 9.86 10.31 -7.10
N ALA A 92 10.77 10.49 -8.06
CA ALA A 92 11.81 11.49 -7.95
C ALA A 92 11.18 12.89 -7.91
N ILE A 93 11.67 13.75 -7.02
CA ILE A 93 11.38 15.19 -7.07
C ILE A 93 12.07 15.71 -8.34
N GLY A 94 11.32 16.35 -9.22
CA GLY A 94 11.78 16.67 -10.56
C GLY A 94 11.64 18.15 -10.86
N VAL A 95 12.82 18.74 -11.13
CA VAL A 95 13.17 19.91 -11.97
C VAL A 95 13.14 21.35 -11.44
N ASP A 96 12.59 21.67 -10.28
CA ASP A 96 12.66 23.06 -9.78
C ASP A 96 13.86 23.26 -8.83
N GLU A 97 14.70 24.29 -9.08
CA GLU A 97 15.84 24.67 -8.26
C GLU A 97 15.45 24.92 -6.80
N HIS A 98 14.21 25.35 -6.54
CA HIS A 98 13.69 25.58 -5.19
C HIS A 98 13.12 24.32 -4.52
N GLU A 99 12.71 23.29 -5.28
CA GLU A 99 12.23 22.01 -4.73
C GLU A 99 13.38 21.13 -4.18
N GLY A 100 14.61 21.43 -4.61
CA GLY A 100 15.85 20.84 -4.09
C GLY A 100 16.34 21.43 -2.76
N TYR A 101 15.84 22.60 -2.36
CA TYR A 101 16.18 23.24 -1.08
C TYR A 101 15.25 22.74 0.05
N GLY A 102 15.84 22.25 1.14
CA GLY A 102 15.11 21.74 2.32
C GLY A 102 15.34 20.25 2.60
N TYR A 103 14.62 19.71 3.59
CA TYR A 103 14.74 18.30 4.01
C TYR A 103 14.42 17.36 2.84
N LYS A 104 15.31 16.42 2.51
CA LYS A 104 15.11 15.40 1.46
C LYS A 104 14.06 14.32 1.81
N THR A 105 13.29 14.57 2.86
CA THR A 105 12.27 13.69 3.43
C THR A 105 11.07 14.53 3.84
N ILE A 106 9.94 13.88 4.04
CA ILE A 106 8.75 14.47 4.67
C ILE A 106 9.13 14.88 6.10
N THR A 107 8.77 16.10 6.52
CA THR A 107 9.03 16.56 7.91
C THR A 107 8.07 15.88 8.88
N GLU A 108 8.39 15.85 10.17
CA GLU A 108 7.52 15.21 11.17
C GLU A 108 6.11 15.81 11.20
N THR A 109 5.98 17.15 11.14
CA THR A 109 4.67 17.82 11.08
C THR A 109 3.84 17.35 9.89
N ARG A 110 4.46 17.29 8.70
CA ARG A 110 3.79 16.82 7.47
C ARG A 110 3.46 15.34 7.53
N ALA A 111 4.32 14.53 8.15
CA ALA A 111 4.05 13.12 8.38
C ALA A 111 2.81 12.93 9.28
N ARG A 112 2.67 13.73 10.35
CA ARG A 112 1.48 13.69 11.21
C ARG A 112 0.21 14.12 10.47
N GLU A 113 0.29 15.10 9.58
CA GLU A 113 -0.84 15.51 8.71
C GLU A 113 -1.25 14.38 7.77
N LEU A 114 -0.28 13.78 7.06
CA LEU A 114 -0.51 12.67 6.13
C LEU A 114 -1.10 11.43 6.82
N ALA A 115 -0.61 11.11 8.03
CA ALA A 115 -1.09 9.98 8.81
C ALA A 115 -2.56 10.13 9.21
N ARG A 116 -3.05 11.37 9.35
CA ARG A 116 -4.41 11.70 9.78
C ARG A 116 -5.37 12.05 8.65
N LEU A 117 -4.94 11.90 7.40
CA LEU A 117 -5.83 12.13 6.26
C LEU A 117 -7.09 11.28 6.40
N PRO A 118 -8.28 11.86 6.18
CA PRO A 118 -9.52 11.09 6.24
C PRO A 118 -9.50 10.02 5.15
N LEU A 119 -9.83 8.79 5.55
CA LEU A 119 -10.07 7.73 4.58
C LEU A 119 -11.33 8.04 3.77
N ASN A 120 -11.43 7.49 2.56
CA ASN A 120 -12.59 7.69 1.70
C ASN A 120 -13.86 7.15 2.39
N PRO A 121 -14.84 7.99 2.74
CA PRO A 121 -16.01 7.56 3.51
C PRO A 121 -16.95 6.61 2.74
N SER A 122 -16.76 6.48 1.42
CA SER A 122 -17.54 5.56 0.59
C SER A 122 -17.03 4.11 0.66
N ILE A 123 -15.90 3.87 1.31
CA ILE A 123 -15.30 2.54 1.47
C ILE A 123 -15.57 2.03 2.87
N ASP A 124 -16.09 0.81 2.98
CA ASP A 124 -16.21 0.12 4.25
C ASP A 124 -14.85 -0.46 4.69
N TYR A 125 -14.18 0.25 5.60
CA TYR A 125 -12.93 -0.20 6.21
C TYR A 125 -13.14 -1.08 7.45
N SER A 126 -14.37 -1.23 7.95
CA SER A 126 -14.64 -2.02 9.14
C SER A 126 -14.27 -3.49 8.95
N VAL A 127 -14.27 -3.98 7.71
CA VAL A 127 -13.84 -5.34 7.32
C VAL A 127 -12.39 -5.67 7.68
N PHE A 128 -11.55 -4.65 7.94
CA PHE A 128 -10.16 -4.83 8.36
C PHE A 128 -9.98 -4.83 9.87
N ARG A 129 -11.03 -4.55 10.64
CA ARG A 129 -11.01 -4.62 12.10
C ARG A 129 -11.02 -6.08 12.55
N ASP A 130 -10.40 -6.33 13.70
CA ASP A 130 -10.32 -7.65 14.35
C ASP A 130 -9.66 -8.76 13.51
N LEU A 131 -8.87 -8.38 12.50
CA LEU A 131 -8.05 -9.34 11.76
C LEU A 131 -6.93 -9.90 12.62
N ASP A 132 -6.85 -11.23 12.71
CA ASP A 132 -5.71 -11.92 13.32
C ASP A 132 -4.56 -12.01 12.32
N PHE A 133 -3.74 -10.95 12.27
CA PHE A 133 -2.58 -10.87 11.37
C PHE A 133 -1.58 -12.00 11.59
N ALA A 134 -1.37 -12.43 12.85
CA ALA A 134 -0.46 -13.52 13.18
C ALA A 134 -0.94 -14.86 12.60
N LYS A 135 -2.24 -15.16 12.73
CA LYS A 135 -2.85 -16.35 12.12
C LYS A 135 -2.86 -16.27 10.60
N MET A 136 -3.13 -15.09 10.02
CA MET A 136 -3.10 -14.89 8.57
C MET A 136 -1.70 -15.13 7.99
N ALA A 137 -0.66 -14.57 8.63
CA ALA A 137 0.73 -14.72 8.21
C ALA A 137 1.23 -16.18 8.25
N LYS A 138 0.69 -17.00 9.16
CA LYS A 138 1.01 -18.45 9.24
C LYS A 138 0.36 -19.29 8.14
N ARG A 139 -0.63 -18.75 7.40
CA ARG A 139 -1.31 -19.53 6.36
C ARG A 139 -0.38 -19.75 5.17
N LYS A 140 -0.06 -21.02 4.92
CA LYS A 140 0.66 -21.43 3.71
C LYS A 140 -0.31 -21.51 2.53
N ARG A 141 0.13 -21.03 1.37
CA ARG A 141 -0.65 -21.25 0.15
C ARG A 141 -0.45 -22.67 -0.33
N THR A 142 -1.56 -23.39 -0.49
CA THR A 142 -1.59 -24.65 -1.23
C THR A 142 -1.72 -24.34 -2.73
N MET A 143 -1.14 -25.20 -3.58
CA MET A 143 -1.35 -25.13 -5.02
C MET A 143 -2.86 -25.14 -5.30
N GLY A 144 -3.34 -24.21 -6.14
CA GLY A 144 -4.73 -24.20 -6.57
C GLY A 144 -5.05 -25.46 -7.36
N ARG A 145 -6.29 -25.93 -7.30
CA ARG A 145 -6.78 -27.06 -8.11
C ARG A 145 -6.43 -26.80 -9.58
N GLN A 146 -5.61 -27.64 -10.18
CA GLN A 146 -5.42 -27.62 -11.63
C GLN A 146 -6.81 -27.78 -12.26
N ARG A 147 -7.19 -26.88 -13.18
CA ARG A 147 -8.30 -27.15 -14.08
C ARG A 147 -7.92 -28.43 -14.82
N GLN A 148 -8.66 -29.51 -14.59
CA GLN A 148 -8.53 -30.70 -15.41
C GLN A 148 -8.84 -30.30 -16.87
N PRO A 149 -8.10 -30.87 -17.84
CA PRO A 149 -8.27 -30.56 -19.25
C PRO A 149 -9.68 -30.86 -19.75
#